data_AF-A0A6B1HWJ9-F1
#
_entry.id   AF-A0A6B1HWJ9-F1
#
_cell.length_a   1.000
_cell.length_b   1.000
_cell.length_c   1.000
_cell.angle_alpha   90.00
_cell.angle_beta   90.00
_cell.angle_gamma   90.00
#
_symmetry.space_group_name_H-M   'P 1'
#
loop_
_entity.id
_entity.type
_entity.pdbx_description
1 polymer ?
#
loop_
_entity_poly.entity_id
_entity_poly.type
_entity_poly.pdbx_seq_one_letter_code
_entity_poly.pdbx_strand_id
1 'polypeptide(L)'
;VTAEDTPADKRRAYAAKGTEVWTFPASAGHIDLRLPLGRMAQEGMTSVLIEGGGQLAAAALGDRVVDQVLLYLAPRLMGEGVAAIGDLGIERAAEAIRLASSRTQRLGPDLLYTAEVQYTCSPDS
;
A
#
# COMPACT_ATOMS: atom_id res chain seq x y z
N VAL A 1 0.52 12.37 5.62
CA VAL A 1 0.90 11.41 6.69
C VAL A 1 2.41 11.44 6.84
N THR A 2 2.93 11.51 8.06
CA THR A 2 4.37 11.54 8.36
C THR A 2 4.65 10.94 9.74
N ALA A 3 5.91 10.63 10.04
CA ALA A 3 6.31 10.09 11.32
C ALA A 3 6.46 11.20 12.39
N GLU A 4 6.23 10.87 13.65
CA GLU A 4 6.39 11.80 14.78
C GLU A 4 7.82 12.33 14.95
N ASP A 5 8.83 11.54 14.57
CA ASP A 5 10.24 11.91 14.59
C ASP A 5 10.68 12.75 13.38
N THR A 6 9.80 12.96 12.39
CA THR A 6 10.10 13.80 11.23
C THR A 6 10.42 15.24 11.67
N PRO A 7 11.49 15.88 11.17
CA PRO A 7 11.87 17.23 11.59
C PRO A 7 10.71 18.24 11.52
N ALA A 8 10.52 19.01 12.60
CA ALA A 8 9.38 19.89 12.77
C ALA A 8 9.34 21.04 11.75
N ASP A 9 10.50 21.50 11.29
CA ASP A 9 10.68 22.47 10.21
C ASP A 9 10.08 21.95 8.90
N LYS A 10 10.36 20.68 8.53
CA LYS A 10 9.76 20.04 7.36
C LYS A 10 8.25 19.96 7.48
N ARG A 11 7.72 19.55 8.63
CA ARG A 11 6.26 19.49 8.85
C ARG A 11 5.59 20.86 8.74
N ARG A 12 6.20 21.89 9.34
CA ARG A 12 5.70 23.28 9.27
C ARG A 12 5.73 23.82 7.83
N ALA A 13 6.74 23.46 7.04
CA ALA A 13 6.83 23.88 5.65
C ALA A 13 5.66 23.38 4.79
N TYR A 14 5.13 22.18 5.06
CA TYR A 14 3.92 21.68 4.39
C TYR A 14 2.65 22.30 4.95
N ALA A 15 2.54 22.43 6.29
CA ALA A 15 1.40 23.10 6.91
C ALA A 15 1.22 24.55 6.42
N ALA A 16 2.32 25.29 6.25
CA ALA A 16 2.30 26.66 5.72
C ALA A 16 1.78 26.76 4.27
N LYS A 17 1.75 25.64 3.52
CA LYS A 17 1.17 25.55 2.17
C LYS A 17 -0.32 25.15 2.19
N GLY A 18 -0.96 25.13 3.37
CA GLY A 18 -2.35 24.71 3.53
C GLY A 18 -2.55 23.20 3.52
N THR A 19 -1.48 22.40 3.58
CA THR A 19 -1.57 20.95 3.69
C THR A 19 -1.80 20.53 5.13
N GLU A 20 -2.85 19.76 5.38
CA GLU A 20 -3.02 19.12 6.68
C GLU A 20 -1.98 18.01 6.88
N VAL A 21 -1.25 18.06 8.00
CA VAL A 21 -0.17 17.11 8.31
C VAL A 21 -0.56 16.28 9.51
N TRP A 22 -0.81 14.99 9.27
CA TRP A 22 -1.01 14.01 10.34
C TRP A 22 0.29 13.27 10.66
N THR A 23 0.62 13.23 11.94
CA THR A 23 1.77 12.51 12.49
C THR A 23 1.32 11.22 13.18
N PHE A 24 2.11 10.16 13.03
CA PHE A 24 1.89 8.88 13.68
C PHE A 24 3.21 8.33 14.23
N PRO A 25 3.18 7.48 15.27
CA PRO A 25 4.37 6.79 15.73
C PRO A 25 4.93 5.92 14.61
N ALA A 26 6.25 5.89 14.51
CA ALA A 26 6.97 5.03 13.59
C ALA A 26 7.87 4.07 14.37
N SER A 27 7.99 2.84 13.88
CA SER A 27 8.92 1.83 14.40
C SER A 27 9.81 1.36 13.26
N ALA A 28 11.11 1.30 13.50
CA ALA A 28 12.12 0.92 12.49
C ALA A 28 11.99 1.71 11.16
N GLY A 29 11.59 2.98 11.23
CA GLY A 29 11.40 3.83 10.05
C GLY A 29 10.08 3.64 9.30
N HIS A 30 9.17 2.80 9.81
CA HIS A 30 7.87 2.52 9.20
C HIS A 30 6.71 2.95 10.10
N ILE A 31 5.67 3.51 9.48
CA ILE A 31 4.40 3.81 10.14
C ILE A 31 3.48 2.61 9.88
N ASP A 32 2.87 2.08 10.94
CA ASP A 32 1.78 1.10 10.83
C ASP A 32 0.59 1.74 10.11
N LEU A 33 0.27 1.24 8.92
CA LEU A 33 -0.71 1.86 8.02
C LEU A 33 -2.14 1.72 8.55
N ARG A 34 -2.39 0.85 9.53
CA ARG A 34 -3.70 0.77 10.21
C ARG A 34 -4.04 2.07 10.94
N LEU A 35 -3.03 2.80 11.44
CA LEU A 35 -3.24 4.05 12.17
C LEU A 35 -3.76 5.20 11.28
N PRO A 36 -3.07 5.59 10.18
CA PRO A 36 -3.59 6.61 9.29
C PRO A 36 -4.90 6.22 8.62
N LEU A 37 -5.07 4.96 8.21
CA LEU A 37 -6.32 4.50 7.62
C LEU A 37 -7.48 4.53 8.63
N GLY A 38 -7.24 4.16 9.89
CA GLY A 38 -8.23 4.28 10.96
C GLY A 38 -8.65 5.73 11.21
N ARG A 39 -7.71 6.68 11.17
CA ARG A 39 -8.03 8.11 11.24
C ARG A 39 -8.84 8.57 10.02
N MET A 40 -8.45 8.17 8.80
CA MET A 40 -9.20 8.51 7.57
C MET A 40 -10.64 8.03 7.64
N ALA A 41 -10.88 6.83 8.17
CA ALA A 41 -12.22 6.31 8.37
C ALA A 41 -13.04 7.17 9.37
N GLN A 42 -12.42 7.66 10.44
CA GLN A 42 -13.07 8.58 11.40
C GLN A 42 -13.43 9.93 10.76
N GLU A 43 -12.64 10.39 9.80
CA GLU A 43 -12.93 11.59 8.99
C GLU A 43 -13.94 11.33 7.86
N GLY A 44 -14.53 10.13 7.80
CA GLY A 44 -15.58 9.76 6.84
C GLY A 44 -15.08 9.28 5.48
N MET A 45 -13.76 9.03 5.32
CA MET A 45 -13.23 8.48 4.08
C MET A 45 -13.53 6.98 4.00
N THR A 46 -14.21 6.56 2.93
CA THR A 46 -14.67 5.16 2.74
C THR A 46 -13.75 4.33 1.86
N SER A 47 -12.85 4.98 1.11
CA SER A 47 -11.93 4.31 0.19
C SER A 47 -10.66 5.13 0.05
N VAL A 48 -9.51 4.46 0.03
CA VAL A 48 -8.20 5.09 -0.14
C VAL A 48 -7.43 4.33 -1.21
N LEU A 49 -6.85 5.07 -2.16
CA LEU A 49 -5.91 4.52 -3.12
C LEU A 49 -4.49 4.67 -2.56
N ILE A 50 -3.81 3.56 -2.32
CA ILE A 50 -2.42 3.54 -1.85
C ILE A 50 -1.50 3.47 -3.06
N GLU A 51 -0.75 4.54 -3.31
CA GLU A 51 0.27 4.62 -4.35
C GLU A 51 1.64 4.91 -3.76
N GLY A 52 2.69 4.39 -4.39
CA GLY A 52 4.07 4.62 -3.97
C GLY A 52 5.02 3.57 -4.52
N GLY A 53 6.19 3.47 -3.89
CA GLY A 53 7.18 2.44 -4.23
C GLY A 53 6.86 1.08 -3.63
N GLY A 54 7.60 0.05 -4.07
CA GLY A 54 7.39 -1.33 -3.64
C GLY A 54 7.45 -1.55 -2.12
N GLN A 55 8.25 -0.76 -1.38
CA GLN A 55 8.28 -0.83 0.08
C GLN A 55 6.93 -0.46 0.72
N LEU A 56 6.26 0.59 0.23
CA LEU A 56 4.95 0.98 0.74
C LEU A 56 3.90 -0.07 0.38
N ALA A 57 3.94 -0.61 -0.84
CA ALA A 57 3.04 -1.66 -1.27
C ALA A 57 3.21 -2.94 -0.43
N ALA A 58 4.45 -3.35 -0.15
CA ALA A 58 4.74 -4.48 0.72
C ALA A 58 4.28 -4.23 2.17
N ALA A 59 4.51 -3.04 2.71
CA ALA A 59 4.04 -2.68 4.05
C ALA A 59 2.51 -2.72 4.14
N ALA A 60 1.78 -2.18 3.15
CA ALA A 60 0.32 -2.22 3.13
C ALA A 60 -0.24 -3.64 3.04
N LEU A 61 0.38 -4.49 2.21
CA LEU A 61 0.03 -5.90 2.12
C LEU A 61 0.33 -6.65 3.43
N GLY A 62 1.47 -6.36 4.05
CA GLY A 62 1.92 -6.96 5.32
C GLY A 62 1.06 -6.55 6.52
N ASP A 63 0.65 -5.28 6.59
CA ASP A 63 -0.27 -4.74 7.61
C ASP A 63 -1.72 -5.22 7.41
N ARG A 64 -1.98 -5.95 6.31
CA ARG A 64 -3.28 -6.51 5.94
C ARG A 64 -4.39 -5.47 5.78
N VAL A 65 -4.04 -4.31 5.20
CA VAL A 65 -4.97 -3.19 4.99
C VAL A 65 -5.41 -3.02 3.54
N VAL A 66 -5.04 -3.95 2.66
CA VAL A 66 -5.34 -3.88 1.23
C VAL A 66 -6.47 -4.84 0.89
N ASP A 67 -7.60 -4.30 0.44
CA ASP A 67 -8.74 -5.11 -0.02
C ASP A 67 -8.60 -5.53 -1.49
N GLN A 68 -8.03 -4.65 -2.34
CA GLN A 68 -7.93 -4.84 -3.78
C GLN A 68 -6.59 -4.31 -4.32
N VAL A 69 -6.02 -5.03 -5.27
CA VAL A 69 -4.83 -4.60 -6.03
C VAL A 69 -5.20 -4.22 -7.46
N LEU A 70 -4.54 -3.18 -7.97
CA LEU A 70 -4.58 -2.76 -9.37
C LEU A 70 -3.16 -2.84 -9.94
N LEU A 71 -2.91 -3.83 -10.80
CA LEU A 71 -1.61 -4.05 -11.43
C LEU A 71 -1.65 -3.60 -12.89
N TYR A 72 -0.82 -2.62 -13.23
CA TYR A 72 -0.69 -2.08 -14.59
C TYR A 72 0.51 -2.72 -15.28
N LEU A 73 0.25 -3.37 -16.41
CA LEU A 73 1.27 -4.03 -17.23
C LEU A 73 1.37 -3.33 -18.59
N ALA A 74 2.49 -2.64 -18.82
CA ALA A 74 2.81 -2.04 -20.10
C ALA A 74 3.56 -3.04 -21.00
N PRO A 75 3.42 -2.99 -22.34
CA PRO A 75 4.13 -3.85 -23.28
C PRO A 75 5.58 -3.36 -23.49
N ARG A 76 6.35 -3.26 -22.41
CA ARG A 76 7.73 -2.75 -22.41
C ARG A 76 8.63 -3.70 -21.64
N LEU A 77 9.79 -4.02 -22.21
CA LEU A 77 10.83 -4.82 -21.57
C LEU A 77 11.94 -3.88 -21.11
N MET A 78 12.24 -3.85 -19.80
CA MET A 78 13.21 -2.92 -19.21
C MET A 78 14.44 -3.60 -18.60
N GLY A 79 14.48 -4.94 -18.56
CA GLY A 79 15.55 -5.67 -17.87
C GLY A 79 15.40 -5.56 -16.35
N GLU A 80 16.50 -5.26 -15.65
CA GLU A 80 16.46 -5.03 -14.21
C GLU A 80 15.74 -3.72 -13.91
N GLY A 81 14.85 -3.74 -12.93
CA GLY A 81 14.02 -2.60 -12.57
C GLY A 81 13.69 -2.57 -11.09
N VAL A 82 12.98 -1.52 -10.69
CA VAL A 82 12.48 -1.39 -9.31
C VAL A 82 11.34 -2.39 -9.10
N ALA A 83 11.41 -3.17 -8.03
CA ALA A 83 10.36 -4.12 -7.68
C ALA A 83 9.03 -3.38 -7.40
N ALA A 84 7.96 -3.82 -8.04
CA ALA A 84 6.62 -3.26 -7.86
C ALA A 84 6.07 -3.53 -6.44
N ILE A 85 6.42 -4.69 -5.87
CA ILE A 85 6.17 -5.05 -4.47
C ILE A 85 7.54 -5.35 -3.84
N GLY A 86 7.80 -4.77 -2.68
CA GLY A 86 9.00 -5.04 -1.88
C GLY A 86 8.98 -6.44 -1.27
N ASP A 87 9.96 -6.72 -0.40
CA ASP A 87 10.03 -8.00 0.30
C ASP A 87 8.81 -8.19 1.22
N LEU A 88 8.15 -9.34 1.08
CA LEU A 88 7.01 -9.76 1.90
C LEU A 88 7.41 -10.79 2.97
N GLY A 89 8.67 -11.23 3.01
CA GLY A 89 9.14 -12.28 3.93
C GLY A 89 8.53 -13.66 3.66
N ILE A 90 8.06 -13.90 2.43
CA ILE A 90 7.45 -15.17 2.01
C ILE A 90 8.52 -16.07 1.40
N GLU A 91 8.80 -17.19 2.05
CA GLU A 91 9.79 -18.16 1.59
C GLU A 91 9.16 -19.33 0.81
N ARG A 92 7.89 -19.64 1.09
CA ARG A 92 7.18 -20.76 0.47
C ARG A 92 5.99 -20.27 -0.35
N ALA A 93 5.82 -20.82 -1.55
CA ALA A 93 4.68 -20.48 -2.43
C ALA A 93 3.30 -20.68 -1.76
N ALA A 94 3.19 -21.62 -0.81
CA ALA A 94 1.97 -21.84 -0.04
C ALA A 94 1.62 -20.70 0.94
N GLU A 95 2.60 -19.85 1.29
CA GLU A 95 2.43 -18.67 2.15
C GLU A 95 2.16 -17.40 1.34
N ALA A 96 2.20 -17.49 0.00
CA ALA A 96 1.97 -16.35 -0.88
C ALA A 96 0.58 -15.75 -0.65
N ILE A 97 0.52 -14.43 -0.67
CA ILE A 97 -0.75 -13.69 -0.63
C ILE A 97 -1.57 -14.09 -1.86
N ARG A 98 -2.77 -14.61 -1.61
CA ARG A 98 -3.65 -15.09 -2.66
C ARG A 98 -4.49 -13.93 -3.20
N LEU A 99 -4.68 -13.92 -4.51
CA LEU A 99 -5.58 -12.99 -5.18
C LEU A 99 -6.80 -13.74 -5.73
N ALA A 100 -7.97 -13.12 -5.68
CA ALA A 100 -9.22 -13.70 -6.13
C ALA A 100 -10.11 -12.66 -6.84
N SER A 101 -11.26 -13.13 -7.34
CA SER A 101 -12.26 -12.29 -8.00
C SER A 101 -11.67 -11.40 -9.11
N SER A 102 -10.67 -11.93 -9.84
CA SER A 102 -9.82 -11.10 -10.68
C SER A 102 -10.46 -10.76 -12.03
N ARG A 103 -10.17 -9.56 -12.53
CA ARG A 103 -10.58 -9.09 -13.86
C ARG A 103 -9.39 -8.45 -14.57
N THR A 104 -9.26 -8.75 -15.86
CA THR A 104 -8.29 -8.10 -16.75
C THR A 104 -9.00 -7.17 -17.73
N GLN A 105 -8.52 -5.95 -17.88
CA GLN A 105 -9.00 -4.97 -18.85
C GLN A 105 -7.84 -4.45 -19.70
N ARG A 106 -8.08 -4.26 -21.01
CA ARG A 106 -7.14 -3.56 -21.88
C ARG A 106 -7.33 -2.05 -21.78
N LEU A 107 -6.25 -1.32 -21.56
CA LEU A 107 -6.20 0.15 -21.50
C LEU A 107 -5.25 0.65 -22.60
N GLY A 108 -5.79 0.78 -23.82
CA GLY A 108 -4.97 1.06 -25.00
C GLY A 108 -3.95 -0.07 -25.23
N PRO A 109 -2.62 0.19 -25.20
CA PRO A 109 -1.59 -0.84 -25.32
C PRO A 109 -1.34 -1.61 -24.02
N ASP A 110 -1.80 -1.11 -22.87
CA ASP A 110 -1.51 -1.66 -21.55
C ASP A 110 -2.62 -2.61 -21.08
N LEU A 111 -2.33 -3.41 -20.06
CA LEU A 111 -3.29 -4.23 -19.34
C LEU A 111 -3.42 -3.76 -17.90
N LEU A 112 -4.65 -3.71 -17.40
CA LEU A 112 -4.97 -3.58 -15.99
C LEU A 112 -5.48 -4.92 -15.49
N TYR A 113 -4.80 -5.49 -14.51
CA TYR A 113 -5.27 -6.62 -13.73
C TYR A 113 -5.76 -6.13 -12.37
N THR A 114 -7.04 -6.33 -12.08
CA THR A 114 -7.66 -5.97 -10.80
C THR A 114 -8.02 -7.27 -10.07
N ALA A 115 -7.70 -7.37 -8.78
CA ALA A 115 -8.04 -8.55 -7.99
C ALA A 115 -8.21 -8.22 -6.50
N GLU A 116 -9.08 -8.95 -5.82
CA GLU A 116 -9.28 -8.87 -4.37
C GLU A 116 -8.17 -9.65 -3.66
N VAL A 117 -7.69 -9.12 -2.53
CA VAL A 117 -6.67 -9.77 -1.71
C VAL A 117 -7.33 -10.73 -0.72
N GLN A 118 -6.86 -11.98 -0.69
CA GLN A 118 -7.31 -12.98 0.26
C GLN A 118 -6.25 -13.18 1.35
N TYR A 119 -6.53 -12.61 2.52
CA TYR A 119 -5.81 -13.00 3.73
C TYR A 119 -6.40 -14.30 4.25
N THR A 120 -5.54 -15.26 4.57
CA THR A 120 -5.99 -16.46 5.30
C THR A 120 -6.53 -16.02 6.65
N CYS A 121 -7.85 -16.11 6.80
CA CYS A 121 -8.46 -16.24 8.11
C CYS A 121 -7.94 -17.55 8.71
N SER A 122 -7.61 -17.57 10.01
CA SER A 122 -7.36 -18.84 10.70
C SER A 122 -8.51 -19.80 10.38
N PRO A 123 -8.25 -21.08 10.08
CA PRO A 123 -9.29 -22.07 10.30
C PRO A 123 -9.62 -22.00 11.79
N ASP A 124 -10.87 -21.67 12.06
CA ASP A 124 -11.54 -21.62 13.36
C ASP A 124 -11.25 -20.43 14.29
N SER A 125 -12.38 -19.85 14.72
CA SER A 125 -12.56 -19.07 15.94
C SER A 125 -12.55 -19.98 17.16
#